data_AF-A0A4V1XLE1-F1
#
_entry.id   AF-A0A4V1XLE1-F1
#
_cell.length_a   1.000
_cell.length_b   1.000
_cell.length_c   1.000
_cell.angle_alpha   90.00
_cell.angle_beta   90.00
_cell.angle_gamma   90.00
#
_symmetry.space_group_name_H-M   'P 1'
#
loop_
_entity.id
_entity.type
_entity.pdbx_description
1 polymer ?
#
loop_
_entity_poly.entity_id
_entity_poly.type
_entity_poly.pdbx_seq_one_letter_code
_entity_poly.pdbx_strand_id
1 'polypeptide(L)'
;MPNAVAMIGITNPPGFARNLSPAFFGASASIGGYLGGLIVGGFLKSTSIVWIAMVSLAAAVLLWALLPCEVPVDCNGKIDWTGSFLSLGGLIVFNVVWNQAPAVGWSHPMIIAMLVASVGLFVGYGVWEHYFASDPIMPLSIKAPSFTPLIPVVLLNFMATGTLLWYTVAWLQEVRHWTPMRIAIGWTPFGVCGVAAAFLAALPVPRMPAQYILAIGATRILAANCHDAGATILLVSGFPEHRHQCLFPRSGLHGGPDHRQQFCQSEPTRHRGVTVGICVVALVLDLAFVRLVHDNCEGWADPADADPADEVAAPVATGAELQ
;
A
#
# COMPACT_ATOMS: atom_id res chain seq x y z
N MET A 1 0.93 -12.06 4.63
CA MET A 1 1.77 -11.46 3.57
C MET A 1 3.26 -11.68 3.79
N PRO A 2 3.89 -11.32 4.95
CA PRO A 2 5.33 -11.45 5.12
C PRO A 2 5.83 -12.90 4.97
N ASN A 3 5.14 -13.88 5.56
CA ASN A 3 5.49 -15.30 5.41
C ASN A 3 5.44 -15.78 3.95
N ALA A 4 4.44 -15.33 3.18
CA ALA A 4 4.32 -15.71 1.77
C ALA A 4 5.48 -15.14 0.93
N VAL A 5 5.91 -13.90 1.19
CA VAL A 5 7.06 -13.28 0.51
C VAL A 5 8.36 -13.98 0.90
N ALA A 6 8.53 -14.32 2.19
CA ALA A 6 9.67 -15.08 2.67
C ALA A 6 9.73 -16.48 2.01
N MET A 7 8.60 -17.18 1.95
CA MET A 7 8.46 -18.49 1.29
C MET A 7 8.82 -18.42 -0.20
N ILE A 8 8.33 -17.40 -0.92
CA ILE A 8 8.70 -17.16 -2.33
C ILE A 8 10.21 -16.92 -2.46
N GLY A 9 10.81 -16.23 -1.50
CA GLY A 9 12.25 -15.93 -1.47
C GLY A 9 13.14 -17.15 -1.26
N ILE A 10 12.70 -18.14 -0.46
CA ILE A 10 13.49 -19.35 -0.17
C ILE A 10 13.25 -20.49 -1.18
N THR A 11 12.08 -20.54 -1.82
CA THR A 11 11.71 -21.62 -2.76
C THR A 11 12.30 -21.44 -4.16
N ASN A 12 12.62 -20.20 -4.55
CA ASN A 12 13.14 -19.90 -5.89
C ASN A 12 14.66 -19.71 -5.87
N PRO A 13 15.44 -20.53 -6.61
CA PRO A 13 16.89 -20.34 -6.73
C PRO A 13 17.21 -18.99 -7.40
N PRO A 14 18.41 -18.41 -7.15
CA PRO A 14 18.80 -17.14 -7.75
C PRO A 14 18.75 -17.21 -9.29
N GLY A 15 18.00 -16.29 -9.91
CA GLY A 15 17.78 -16.25 -11.36
C GLY A 15 16.50 -15.53 -11.75
N PHE A 16 16.10 -15.62 -13.03
CA PHE A 16 14.90 -14.96 -13.57
C PHE A 16 13.62 -15.36 -12.84
N ALA A 17 13.50 -16.64 -12.45
CA ALA A 17 12.34 -17.15 -11.70
C ALA A 17 12.15 -16.43 -10.36
N ARG A 18 13.24 -16.13 -9.62
CA ARG A 18 13.18 -15.43 -8.34
C ARG A 18 12.69 -13.99 -8.46
N ASN A 19 12.93 -13.33 -9.60
CA ASN A 19 12.44 -11.97 -9.85
C ASN A 19 11.00 -11.95 -10.37
N LEU A 20 10.56 -13.02 -11.03
CA LEU A 20 9.21 -13.16 -11.57
C LEU A 20 8.20 -13.60 -10.51
N SER A 21 8.60 -14.41 -9.52
CA SER A 21 7.68 -14.91 -8.49
C SER A 21 7.02 -13.80 -7.64
N PRO A 22 7.74 -12.75 -7.20
CA PRO A 22 7.10 -11.60 -6.56
C PRO A 22 6.14 -10.83 -7.47
N ALA A 23 6.38 -10.83 -8.79
CA ALA A 23 5.48 -10.19 -9.75
C ALA A 23 4.16 -10.94 -9.91
N PHE A 24 4.16 -12.28 -9.90
CA PHE A 24 2.92 -13.06 -9.82
C PHE A 24 2.15 -12.78 -8.54
N PHE A 25 2.86 -12.66 -7.41
CA PHE A 25 2.25 -12.29 -6.14
C PHE A 25 1.64 -10.87 -6.18
N GLY A 26 2.34 -9.89 -6.75
CA GLY A 26 1.82 -8.53 -6.95
C GLY A 26 0.64 -8.46 -7.92
N ALA A 27 0.66 -9.25 -9.01
CA ALA A 27 -0.43 -9.34 -9.98
C ALA A 27 -1.73 -9.88 -9.35
N SER A 28 -1.61 -10.81 -8.40
CA SER A 28 -2.76 -11.39 -7.69
C SER A 28 -3.60 -10.33 -6.96
N ALA A 29 -2.97 -9.28 -6.41
CA ALA A 29 -3.67 -8.19 -5.74
C ALA A 29 -4.54 -7.38 -6.71
N SER A 30 -4.04 -7.10 -7.91
CA SER A 30 -4.78 -6.36 -8.95
C SER A 30 -5.96 -7.19 -9.47
N ILE A 31 -5.74 -8.49 -9.71
CA ILE A 31 -6.79 -9.43 -10.15
C ILE A 31 -7.87 -9.57 -9.08
N GLY A 32 -7.47 -9.78 -7.82
CA GLY A 32 -8.38 -9.90 -6.68
C GLY A 32 -9.21 -8.64 -6.46
N GLY A 33 -8.59 -7.46 -6.53
CA GLY A 33 -9.30 -6.18 -6.43
C GLY A 33 -10.32 -5.97 -7.55
N TYR A 34 -9.96 -6.28 -8.80
CA TYR A 34 -10.86 -6.15 -9.95
C TYR A 34 -12.03 -7.15 -9.90
N LEU A 35 -11.75 -8.44 -9.69
CA LEU A 35 -12.78 -9.48 -9.57
C LEU A 35 -13.67 -9.23 -8.35
N GLY A 36 -13.08 -8.83 -7.22
CA GLY A 36 -13.81 -8.42 -6.02
C GLY A 36 -14.77 -7.27 -6.32
N GLY A 37 -14.31 -6.23 -7.03
CA GLY A 37 -15.13 -5.10 -7.46
C GLY A 37 -16.31 -5.52 -8.35
N LEU A 38 -16.13 -6.46 -9.27
CA LEU A 38 -17.20 -6.98 -10.12
C LEU A 38 -18.22 -7.82 -9.34
N ILE A 39 -17.76 -8.71 -8.48
CA ILE A 39 -18.64 -9.54 -7.64
C ILE A 39 -19.44 -8.65 -6.70
N VAL A 40 -18.77 -7.75 -5.99
CA VAL A 40 -19.41 -6.78 -5.10
C VAL A 40 -20.38 -5.89 -5.89
N GLY A 41 -19.97 -5.33 -7.03
CA GLY A 41 -20.81 -4.47 -7.87
C GLY A 41 -22.05 -5.17 -8.44
N GLY A 42 -21.98 -6.47 -8.73
CA GLY A 42 -23.12 -7.27 -9.20
C GLY A 42 -24.05 -7.75 -8.09
N PHE A 43 -23.50 -8.17 -6.96
CA PHE A 43 -24.27 -8.74 -5.85
C PHE A 43 -24.79 -7.71 -4.84
N LEU A 44 -24.26 -6.47 -4.81
CA LEU A 44 -24.74 -5.41 -3.91
C LEU A 44 -26.22 -5.10 -4.07
N LYS A 45 -26.78 -5.30 -5.26
CA LYS A 45 -28.20 -5.01 -5.56
C LYS A 45 -29.13 -6.14 -5.10
N SER A 46 -28.62 -7.36 -4.95
CA SER A 46 -29.44 -8.56 -4.76
C SER A 46 -29.24 -9.24 -3.40
N THR A 47 -28.15 -8.97 -2.69
CA THR A 47 -27.77 -9.76 -1.51
C THR A 47 -27.12 -8.90 -0.41
N SER A 48 -27.32 -9.28 0.85
CA SER A 48 -26.64 -8.70 2.02
C SER A 48 -25.11 -8.90 1.97
N ILE A 49 -24.36 -7.90 2.46
CA ILE A 49 -22.89 -7.91 2.61
C ILE A 49 -22.36 -9.17 3.31
N VAL A 50 -23.17 -9.75 4.21
CA VAL A 50 -22.84 -10.95 4.98
C VAL A 50 -22.59 -12.15 4.07
N TRP A 51 -23.34 -12.29 2.97
CA TRP A 51 -23.13 -13.40 2.03
C TRP A 51 -21.80 -13.27 1.27
N ILE A 52 -21.41 -12.06 0.90
CA ILE A 52 -20.11 -11.82 0.24
C ILE A 52 -18.99 -12.20 1.20
N ALA A 53 -19.09 -11.79 2.47
CA ALA A 53 -18.13 -12.18 3.50
C ALA A 53 -18.06 -13.70 3.72
N MET A 54 -19.22 -14.38 3.72
CA MET A 54 -19.29 -15.84 3.86
C MET A 54 -18.66 -16.58 2.66
N VAL A 55 -18.88 -16.10 1.44
CA VAL A 55 -18.27 -16.67 0.23
C VAL A 55 -16.75 -16.46 0.24
N SER A 56 -16.28 -15.27 0.61
CA SER A 56 -14.84 -15.00 0.76
C SER A 56 -14.21 -15.87 1.85
N LEU A 57 -14.91 -16.08 2.96
CA LEU A 57 -14.46 -16.96 4.04
C LEU A 57 -14.40 -18.42 3.58
N ALA A 58 -15.42 -18.90 2.87
CA ALA A 58 -15.43 -20.26 2.33
C ALA A 58 -14.29 -20.50 1.34
N ALA A 59 -14.01 -19.52 0.46
CA ALA A 59 -12.87 -19.58 -0.44
C ALA A 59 -11.53 -19.62 0.30
N ALA A 60 -11.39 -18.82 1.37
CA ALA A 60 -10.18 -18.82 2.20
C ALA A 60 -9.97 -20.16 2.91
N VAL A 61 -11.03 -20.76 3.46
CA VAL A 61 -10.96 -22.09 4.11
C VAL A 61 -10.63 -23.18 3.10
N LEU A 62 -11.22 -23.14 1.91
CA LEU A 62 -10.91 -24.08 0.84
C LEU A 62 -9.45 -23.97 0.42
N LEU A 63 -8.94 -22.76 0.20
CA LEU A 63 -7.54 -22.53 -0.14
C LEU A 63 -6.61 -23.04 0.98
N TRP A 64 -6.95 -22.78 2.24
CA TRP A 64 -6.20 -23.30 3.38
C TRP A 64 -6.15 -24.84 3.40
N ALA A 65 -7.27 -25.50 3.11
CA ALA A 65 -7.33 -26.96 3.04
C ALA A 65 -6.56 -27.56 1.85
N LEU A 66 -6.40 -26.82 0.76
CA LEU A 66 -5.63 -27.22 -0.41
C LEU A 66 -4.13 -26.95 -0.27
N LEU A 67 -3.72 -26.07 0.65
CA LEU A 67 -2.31 -25.75 0.86
C LEU A 67 -1.59 -26.95 1.51
N PRO A 68 -0.43 -27.38 0.97
CA PRO A 68 0.37 -28.42 1.62
C PRO A 68 0.86 -27.94 2.99
N CYS A 69 0.97 -28.86 3.95
CA CYS A 69 1.51 -28.53 5.27
C CYS A 69 2.92 -27.95 5.14
N GLU A 70 3.10 -26.73 5.63
CA GLU A 70 4.40 -26.07 5.69
C GLU A 70 5.24 -26.73 6.79
N VAL A 71 6.46 -27.13 6.45
CA VAL A 71 7.45 -27.58 7.44
C VAL A 71 8.07 -26.32 8.07
N PRO A 72 8.03 -26.16 9.41
CA PRO A 72 8.62 -25.00 10.05
C PRO A 72 10.13 -24.95 9.77
N VAL A 73 10.58 -23.80 9.26
CA VAL A 73 12.01 -23.54 8.98
C VAL A 73 12.84 -23.50 10.27
N ASP A 74 12.22 -23.08 11.37
CA ASP A 74 12.77 -23.17 12.72
C ASP A 74 11.73 -23.82 13.65
N CYS A 75 12.05 -25.03 14.13
CA CYS A 75 11.15 -25.80 15.00
C CYS A 75 11.16 -25.30 16.46
N ASN A 76 12.16 -24.49 16.85
CA ASN A 76 12.34 -23.99 18.22
C ASN A 76 12.14 -22.46 18.34
N GLY A 77 11.78 -21.77 17.26
CA GLY A 77 11.51 -20.33 17.27
C GLY A 77 10.34 -19.97 18.20
N LYS A 78 10.52 -18.94 19.03
CA LYS A 78 9.49 -18.45 19.94
C LYS A 78 8.70 -17.33 19.29
N ILE A 79 7.37 -17.43 19.33
CA ILE A 79 6.49 -16.36 18.83
C ILE A 79 6.36 -15.28 19.91
N ASP A 80 6.64 -14.02 19.55
CA ASP A 80 6.36 -12.87 20.42
C ASP A 80 4.87 -12.53 20.40
N TRP A 81 4.12 -13.23 21.25
CA TRP A 81 2.68 -13.00 21.43
C TRP A 81 2.35 -11.62 21.97
N THR A 82 3.20 -11.09 22.85
CA THR A 82 2.98 -9.82 23.53
C THR A 82 3.22 -8.67 22.56
N GLY A 83 4.35 -8.65 21.86
CA GLY A 83 4.62 -7.68 20.81
C GLY A 83 3.60 -7.73 19.68
N SER A 84 3.16 -8.94 19.30
CA SER A 84 2.08 -9.11 18.31
C SER A 84 0.76 -8.50 18.77
N PHE A 85 0.37 -8.70 20.03
CA PHE A 85 -0.87 -8.12 20.57
C PHE A 85 -0.81 -6.59 20.66
N LEU A 86 0.32 -6.04 21.13
CA LEU A 86 0.47 -4.58 21.27
C LEU A 86 0.48 -3.88 19.91
N SER A 87 1.23 -4.41 18.93
CA SER A 87 1.31 -3.84 17.59
C SER A 87 -0.02 -3.98 16.82
N LEU A 88 -0.61 -5.19 16.80
CA LEU A 88 -1.88 -5.44 16.12
C LEU A 88 -3.03 -4.67 16.78
N GLY A 89 -3.10 -4.67 18.12
CA GLY A 89 -4.09 -3.94 18.88
C GLY A 89 -3.99 -2.43 18.65
N GLY A 90 -2.78 -1.87 18.70
CA GLY A 90 -2.52 -0.46 18.41
C GLY A 90 -2.96 -0.06 17.00
N LEU A 91 -2.67 -0.90 16.01
CA LEU A 91 -3.05 -0.67 14.62
C LEU A 91 -4.56 -0.78 14.38
N ILE A 92 -5.25 -1.73 15.02
CA ILE A 92 -6.71 -1.87 14.93
C ILE A 92 -7.39 -0.63 15.53
N VAL A 93 -6.99 -0.22 16.74
CA VAL A 93 -7.56 0.97 17.39
C VAL A 93 -7.29 2.22 16.55
N PHE A 94 -6.08 2.37 16.02
CA PHE A 94 -5.74 3.46 15.10
C PHE A 94 -6.66 3.49 13.88
N ASN A 95 -6.90 2.33 13.25
CA ASN A 95 -7.76 2.21 12.09
C ASN A 95 -9.22 2.58 12.40
N VAL A 96 -9.73 2.18 13.57
CA VAL A 96 -11.08 2.56 14.03
C VAL A 96 -11.20 4.06 14.23
N VAL A 97 -10.21 4.69 14.88
CA VAL A 97 -10.16 6.15 15.06
C VAL A 97 -10.23 6.86 13.70
N TRP A 98 -9.41 6.43 12.74
CA TRP A 98 -9.33 7.07 11.43
C TRP A 98 -10.61 6.91 10.60
N ASN A 99 -11.28 5.77 10.70
CA ASN A 99 -12.55 5.53 10.01
C ASN A 99 -13.73 6.27 10.67
N GLN A 100 -13.73 6.38 11.99
CA GLN A 100 -14.83 7.02 12.73
C GLN A 100 -14.67 8.54 12.83
N ALA A 101 -13.45 9.07 12.82
CA ALA A 101 -13.21 10.50 12.97
C ALA A 101 -13.98 11.38 11.94
N PRO A 102 -14.08 11.03 10.65
CA PRO A 102 -14.91 11.77 9.69
C PRO A 102 -16.42 11.73 9.99
N ALA A 103 -16.91 10.67 10.64
CA ALA A 103 -18.33 10.49 10.92
C ALA A 103 -18.79 11.19 12.21
N VAL A 104 -18.01 11.10 13.29
CA VAL A 104 -18.36 11.64 14.62
C VAL A 104 -17.70 12.99 14.92
N GLY A 105 -16.66 13.36 14.16
CA GLY A 105 -15.88 14.58 14.33
C GLY A 105 -14.68 14.41 15.27
N TRP A 106 -13.59 15.12 14.98
CA TRP A 106 -12.31 15.06 15.71
C TRP A 106 -12.39 15.57 17.15
N SER A 107 -13.36 16.42 17.47
CA SER A 107 -13.55 16.98 18.81
C SER A 107 -14.26 16.03 19.77
N HIS A 108 -14.74 14.88 19.29
CA HIS A 108 -15.46 13.94 20.12
C HIS A 108 -14.50 13.22 21.09
N PRO A 109 -14.78 13.20 22.41
CA PRO A 109 -13.84 12.69 23.42
C PRO A 109 -13.47 11.22 23.22
N MET A 110 -14.39 10.41 22.67
CA MET A 110 -14.12 9.00 22.30
C MET A 110 -12.97 8.85 21.29
N ILE A 111 -12.91 9.74 20.28
CA ILE A 111 -11.88 9.71 19.23
C ILE A 111 -10.51 10.05 19.83
N ILE A 112 -10.47 11.08 20.68
CA ILE A 112 -9.25 11.50 21.37
C ILE A 112 -8.77 10.39 22.32
N ALA A 113 -9.68 9.78 23.09
CA ALA A 113 -9.33 8.69 24.01
C ALA A 113 -8.77 7.47 23.27
N MET A 114 -9.40 7.06 22.17
CA MET A 114 -8.91 5.94 21.35
C MET A 114 -7.59 6.27 20.64
N LEU A 115 -7.39 7.52 20.21
CA LEU A 115 -6.12 7.96 19.63
C LEU A 115 -4.98 7.87 20.65
N VAL A 116 -5.20 8.37 21.86
CA VAL A 116 -4.22 8.28 22.95
C VAL A 116 -3.95 6.81 23.32
N ALA A 117 -5.00 5.97 23.36
CA ALA A 117 -4.84 4.54 23.61
C ALA A 117 -3.99 3.85 22.53
N SER A 118 -4.22 4.16 21.25
CA SER A 118 -3.43 3.65 20.12
C SER A 118 -1.97 4.06 20.22
N VAL A 119 -1.69 5.34 20.49
CA VAL A 119 -0.32 5.83 20.68
C VAL A 119 0.34 5.14 21.87
N GLY A 120 -0.38 4.95 22.98
CA GLY A 120 0.10 4.21 24.15
C GLY A 120 0.45 2.76 23.83
N LEU A 121 -0.36 2.07 23.02
CA LEU A 121 -0.09 0.70 22.54
C LEU A 121 1.18 0.65 21.66
N PHE A 122 1.37 1.62 20.77
CA PHE A 122 2.58 1.69 19.94
C PHE A 122 3.84 2.01 20.75
N VAL A 123 3.76 2.92 21.72
CA VAL A 123 4.89 3.20 22.64
C VAL A 123 5.19 1.97 23.49
N GLY A 124 4.15 1.30 24.00
CA GLY A 124 4.29 0.05 24.74
C GLY A 124 4.96 -1.03 23.91
N TYR A 125 4.61 -1.14 22.63
CA TYR A 125 5.25 -2.05 21.68
C TYR A 125 6.74 -1.73 21.54
N GLY A 126 7.10 -0.46 21.31
CA GLY A 126 8.50 -0.05 21.16
C GLY A 126 9.33 -0.30 22.42
N VAL A 127 8.76 -0.07 23.61
CA VAL A 127 9.42 -0.39 24.90
C VAL A 127 9.57 -1.90 25.07
N TRP A 128 8.55 -2.69 24.75
CA TRP A 128 8.60 -4.14 24.83
C TRP A 128 9.67 -4.72 23.90
N GLU A 129 9.69 -4.26 22.65
CA GLU A 129 10.66 -4.72 21.64
C GLU A 129 12.09 -4.32 21.97
N HIS A 130 12.31 -3.14 22.58
CA HIS A 130 13.65 -2.69 22.94
C HIS A 130 14.23 -3.39 24.18
N TYR A 131 13.40 -3.71 25.18
CA TYR A 131 13.90 -4.19 26.48
C TYR A 131 13.63 -5.68 26.76
N PHE A 132 12.58 -6.27 26.20
CA PHE A 132 12.07 -7.57 26.62
C PHE A 132 12.05 -8.64 25.51
N ALA A 133 12.04 -8.25 24.24
CA ALA A 133 11.99 -9.21 23.13
C ALA A 133 13.32 -9.98 22.98
N SER A 134 13.25 -11.31 23.11
CA SER A 134 14.39 -12.20 22.88
C SER A 134 14.67 -12.43 21.39
N ASP A 135 13.60 -12.49 20.58
CA ASP A 135 13.62 -12.55 19.12
C ASP A 135 12.69 -11.45 18.58
N PRO A 136 13.18 -10.21 18.33
CA PRO A 136 12.35 -9.12 17.87
C PRO A 136 11.82 -9.39 16.45
N ILE A 137 10.53 -9.12 16.24
CA ILE A 137 9.86 -9.26 14.93
C ILE A 137 10.54 -8.34 13.90
N MET A 138 10.96 -7.15 14.33
CA MET A 138 11.81 -6.26 13.55
C MET A 138 13.08 -5.96 14.35
N PRO A 139 14.26 -6.51 13.96
CA PRO A 139 15.50 -6.13 14.61
C PRO A 139 15.77 -4.64 14.36
N LEU A 140 15.50 -3.80 15.37
CA LEU A 140 15.77 -2.35 15.38
C LEU A 140 17.26 -2.02 15.22
N SER A 141 18.13 -3.04 15.22
CA SER A 141 19.56 -2.97 14.97
C SER A 141 19.94 -2.88 13.48
N ILE A 142 18.99 -3.04 12.54
CA ILE A 142 19.26 -2.82 11.11
C ILE A 142 19.45 -1.31 10.87
N LYS A 143 20.70 -0.86 11.00
CA LYS A 143 21.16 0.51 10.70
C LYS A 143 21.60 0.64 9.25
N ALA A 144 20.76 0.18 8.32
CA ALA A 144 20.99 0.51 6.91
C ALA A 144 20.62 1.99 6.71
N PRO A 145 21.54 2.87 6.27
CA PRO A 145 21.28 4.31 6.10
C PRO A 145 20.17 4.59 5.08
N SER A 146 19.88 3.62 4.21
CA SER A 146 18.81 3.61 3.23
C SER A 146 17.42 3.22 3.80
N PHE A 147 17.35 2.53 4.95
CA PHE A 147 16.09 1.96 5.46
C PHE A 147 15.19 2.97 6.18
N THR A 148 15.73 3.74 7.13
CA THR A 148 14.99 4.81 7.84
C THR A 148 14.30 5.81 6.90
N PRO A 149 14.95 6.31 5.83
CA PRO A 149 14.30 7.23 4.90
C PRO A 149 13.31 6.58 3.93
N LEU A 150 13.45 5.30 3.64
CA LEU A 150 12.55 4.57 2.73
C LEU A 150 11.15 4.37 3.34
N ILE A 151 11.05 4.22 4.66
CA ILE A 151 9.78 4.05 5.39
C ILE A 151 8.79 5.20 5.11
N PRO A 152 9.13 6.49 5.34
CA PRO A 152 8.19 7.58 5.08
C PRO A 152 7.87 7.75 3.59
N VAL A 153 8.79 7.47 2.68
CA VAL A 153 8.50 7.53 1.22
C VAL A 153 7.43 6.52 0.84
N VAL A 154 7.60 5.26 1.25
CA VAL A 154 6.63 4.20 0.97
C VAL A 154 5.29 4.50 1.63
N LEU A 155 5.29 4.99 2.87
CA LEU A 155 4.08 5.42 3.58
C LEU A 155 3.33 6.51 2.80
N LEU A 156 4.02 7.58 2.39
CA LEU A 156 3.41 8.70 1.67
C LEU A 156 2.91 8.28 0.29
N ASN A 157 3.63 7.39 -0.39
CA ASN A 157 3.22 6.80 -1.66
C ASN A 157 1.92 5.97 -1.50
N PHE A 158 1.84 5.15 -0.46
CA PHE A 158 0.64 4.36 -0.16
C PHE A 158 -0.55 5.26 0.18
N MET A 159 -0.33 6.33 0.95
CA MET A 159 -1.36 7.32 1.30
C MET A 159 -1.85 8.08 0.06
N ALA A 160 -0.94 8.50 -0.82
CA ALA A 160 -1.27 9.13 -2.09
C ALA A 160 -2.13 8.23 -2.98
N THR A 161 -1.75 6.96 -3.11
CA THR A 161 -2.48 5.98 -3.92
C THR A 161 -3.88 5.69 -3.35
N GLY A 162 -3.99 5.49 -2.03
CA GLY A 162 -5.28 5.27 -1.36
C GLY A 162 -6.22 6.46 -1.49
N THR A 163 -5.68 7.68 -1.39
CA THR A 163 -6.46 8.90 -1.55
C THR A 163 -6.97 9.08 -2.98
N LEU A 164 -6.13 8.81 -3.99
CA LEU A 164 -6.53 8.80 -5.40
C LEU A 164 -7.70 7.82 -5.63
N LEU A 165 -7.55 6.57 -5.21
CA LEU A 165 -8.58 5.54 -5.35
C LEU A 165 -9.92 5.98 -4.73
N TRP A 166 -9.90 6.51 -3.50
CA TRP A 166 -11.10 6.97 -2.81
C TRP A 166 -11.78 8.12 -3.56
N TYR A 167 -11.04 9.16 -3.95
CA TYR A 167 -11.63 10.34 -4.61
C TYR A 167 -12.12 10.04 -6.01
N THR A 168 -11.48 9.12 -6.74
CA THR A 168 -11.96 8.70 -8.06
C THR A 168 -13.30 7.98 -7.92
N VAL A 169 -13.45 7.05 -6.96
CA VAL A 169 -14.72 6.35 -6.70
C VAL A 169 -15.80 7.32 -6.21
N ALA A 170 -15.50 8.15 -5.22
CA ALA A 170 -16.43 9.13 -4.68
C ALA A 170 -16.93 10.09 -5.77
N TRP A 171 -16.06 10.55 -6.67
CA TRP A 171 -16.46 11.39 -7.80
C TRP A 171 -17.36 10.65 -8.79
N LEU A 172 -17.06 9.39 -9.11
CA LEU A 172 -17.89 8.56 -9.99
C LEU A 172 -19.30 8.30 -9.39
N GLN A 173 -19.40 8.15 -8.07
CA GLN A 173 -20.66 7.90 -7.38
C GLN A 173 -21.48 9.18 -7.15
N GLU A 174 -20.85 10.23 -6.62
CA GLU A 174 -21.55 11.45 -6.20
C GLU A 174 -21.81 12.42 -7.36
N VAL A 175 -20.87 12.57 -8.30
CA VAL A 175 -20.98 13.55 -9.40
C VAL A 175 -21.56 12.91 -10.65
N ARG A 176 -21.07 11.72 -11.01
CA ARG A 176 -21.50 11.01 -12.23
C ARG A 176 -22.70 10.10 -12.00
N HIS A 177 -23.09 9.87 -10.74
CA HIS A 177 -24.18 8.96 -10.35
C HIS A 177 -24.06 7.57 -10.97
N TRP A 178 -22.83 7.06 -11.11
CA TRP A 178 -22.62 5.72 -11.64
C TRP A 178 -23.00 4.68 -10.60
N THR A 179 -23.71 3.65 -11.05
CA THR A 179 -23.97 2.47 -10.22
C THR A 179 -22.66 1.73 -9.93
N PRO A 180 -22.53 1.04 -8.77
CA PRO A 180 -21.32 0.30 -8.42
C PRO A 180 -20.85 -0.68 -9.50
N MET A 181 -21.79 -1.33 -10.20
CA MET A 181 -21.50 -2.20 -11.34
C MET A 181 -20.81 -1.45 -12.49
N ARG A 182 -21.31 -0.25 -12.84
CA ARG A 182 -20.73 0.56 -13.92
C ARG A 182 -19.33 1.05 -13.56
N ILE A 183 -19.07 1.32 -12.28
CA ILE A 183 -17.74 1.68 -11.78
C ILE A 183 -16.77 0.49 -11.92
N ALA A 184 -17.19 -0.71 -11.51
CA ALA A 184 -16.37 -1.91 -11.62
C ALA A 184 -15.99 -2.22 -13.08
N ILE A 185 -16.94 -2.11 -14.01
CA ILE A 185 -16.67 -2.25 -15.45
C ILE A 185 -15.75 -1.12 -15.95
N GLY A 186 -15.97 0.12 -15.51
CA GLY A 186 -15.11 1.25 -15.85
C GLY A 186 -13.68 1.13 -15.33
N TRP A 187 -13.46 0.34 -14.27
CA TRP A 187 -12.16 0.03 -13.68
C TRP A 187 -11.44 -1.16 -14.33
N THR A 188 -12.01 -1.79 -15.35
CA THR A 188 -11.35 -2.85 -16.14
C THR A 188 -9.95 -2.44 -16.64
N PRO A 189 -9.76 -1.22 -17.22
CA PRO A 189 -8.43 -0.80 -17.66
C PRO A 189 -7.44 -0.73 -16.49
N PHE A 190 -7.88 -0.31 -15.32
CA PHE A 190 -7.04 -0.25 -14.12
C PHE A 190 -6.58 -1.64 -13.69
N GLY A 191 -7.47 -2.63 -13.70
CA GLY A 191 -7.13 -4.03 -13.39
C GLY A 191 -6.13 -4.62 -14.40
N VAL A 192 -6.36 -4.44 -15.70
CA VAL A 192 -5.48 -4.96 -16.77
C VAL A 192 -4.11 -4.29 -16.73
N CYS A 193 -4.08 -2.96 -16.60
CA CYS A 193 -2.83 -2.20 -16.49
C CYS A 193 -2.08 -2.52 -15.20
N GLY A 194 -2.77 -2.79 -14.09
CA GLY A 194 -2.14 -3.20 -12.83
C GLY A 194 -1.43 -4.55 -12.94
N VAL A 195 -2.06 -5.52 -13.61
CA VAL A 195 -1.43 -6.83 -13.90
C VAL A 195 -0.23 -6.66 -14.83
N ALA A 196 -0.39 -5.91 -15.92
CA ALA A 196 0.72 -5.64 -16.85
C ALA A 196 1.88 -4.92 -16.14
N ALA A 197 1.58 -3.93 -15.28
CA ALA A 197 2.58 -3.20 -14.50
C ALA A 197 3.33 -4.10 -13.52
N ALA A 198 2.65 -5.08 -12.89
CA ALA A 198 3.30 -6.03 -12.00
C ALA A 198 4.36 -6.88 -12.73
N PHE A 199 4.07 -7.34 -13.95
CA PHE A 199 5.04 -8.07 -14.78
C PHE A 199 6.15 -7.16 -15.32
N LEU A 200 5.80 -5.96 -15.77
CA LEU A 200 6.78 -4.98 -16.25
C LEU A 200 7.74 -4.54 -15.14
N ALA A 201 7.28 -4.49 -13.88
CA ALA A 201 8.11 -4.18 -12.72
C ALA A 201 9.15 -5.27 -12.42
N ALA A 202 8.97 -6.51 -12.87
CA ALA A 202 9.97 -7.58 -12.70
C ALA A 202 11.23 -7.38 -13.56
N LEU A 203 11.12 -6.66 -14.69
CA LEU A 203 12.22 -6.41 -15.63
C LEU A 203 13.31 -5.44 -15.12
N PRO A 204 12.96 -4.30 -14.48
CA PRO A 204 13.92 -3.34 -13.94
C PRO A 204 14.53 -3.73 -12.59
N VAL A 205 13.86 -4.60 -11.80
CA VAL A 205 14.33 -5.03 -10.46
C VAL A 205 15.78 -5.54 -10.45
N PRO A 206 16.23 -6.40 -11.38
CA PRO A 206 17.63 -6.83 -11.39
C PRO A 206 18.62 -5.84 -12.02
N ARG A 207 18.17 -4.69 -12.52
CA ARG A 207 19.03 -3.74 -13.28
C ARG A 207 19.14 -2.36 -12.65
N MET A 208 18.30 -2.04 -11.67
CA MET A 208 18.24 -0.72 -11.06
C MET A 208 18.12 -0.84 -9.55
N PRO A 209 18.85 -0.02 -8.79
CA PRO A 209 18.67 0.01 -7.34
C PRO A 209 17.25 0.47 -6.99
N ALA A 210 16.73 -0.04 -5.88
CA ALA A 210 15.34 0.12 -5.45
C ALA A 210 14.87 1.59 -5.39
N GLN A 211 15.79 2.51 -5.10
CA GLN A 211 15.54 3.96 -5.03
C GLN A 211 14.98 4.52 -6.35
N TYR A 212 15.54 4.13 -7.51
CA TYR A 212 15.04 4.62 -8.80
C TYR A 212 13.67 4.02 -9.15
N ILE A 213 13.43 2.77 -8.76
CA ILE A 213 12.15 2.10 -8.98
C ILE A 213 11.04 2.81 -8.20
N LEU A 214 11.30 3.18 -6.94
CA LEU A 214 10.41 3.97 -6.12
C LEU A 214 10.17 5.37 -6.71
N ALA A 215 11.21 6.04 -7.21
CA ALA A 215 11.10 7.38 -7.78
C ALA A 215 10.24 7.41 -9.05
N ILE A 216 10.40 6.40 -9.91
CA ILE A 216 9.54 6.22 -11.08
C ILE A 216 8.08 6.02 -10.64
N GLY A 217 7.84 5.17 -9.64
CA GLY A 217 6.51 4.94 -9.09
C GLY A 217 5.87 6.20 -8.51
N ALA A 218 6.59 6.92 -7.65
CA ALA A 218 6.13 8.17 -7.04
C ALA A 218 5.81 9.24 -8.09
N THR A 219 6.65 9.37 -9.13
CA THR A 219 6.41 10.31 -10.24
C THR A 219 5.14 9.95 -11.01
N ARG A 220 4.91 8.66 -11.27
CA ARG A 220 3.69 8.20 -11.96
C ARG A 220 2.43 8.47 -11.15
N ILE A 221 2.48 8.28 -9.84
CA ILE A 221 1.35 8.56 -8.94
C ILE A 221 1.07 10.07 -8.89
N LEU A 222 2.11 10.91 -8.83
CA LEU A 222 1.97 12.36 -8.90
C LEU A 222 1.31 12.79 -10.22
N ALA A 223 1.77 12.24 -11.35
CA ALA A 223 1.20 12.55 -12.67
C ALA A 223 -0.27 12.13 -12.76
N ALA A 224 -0.64 10.96 -12.23
CA ALA A 224 -2.02 10.49 -12.18
C ALA A 224 -2.92 11.41 -11.35
N ASN A 225 -2.47 11.81 -10.15
CA ASN A 225 -3.20 12.76 -9.29
C ASN A 225 -3.38 14.13 -9.97
N CYS A 226 -2.36 14.60 -10.69
CA CYS A 226 -2.43 15.86 -11.43
C CYS A 226 -3.41 15.78 -12.61
N HIS A 227 -3.42 14.66 -13.34
CA HIS A 227 -4.37 14.42 -14.43
C HIS A 227 -5.83 14.40 -13.93
N ASP A 228 -6.11 13.67 -12.85
CA ASP A 228 -7.47 13.57 -12.28
C ASP A 228 -7.94 14.92 -11.72
N ALA A 229 -7.04 15.68 -11.10
CA ALA A 229 -7.34 17.05 -10.67
C ALA A 229 -7.64 17.97 -11.86
N GLY A 230 -6.81 17.95 -12.90
CA GLY A 230 -6.97 18.77 -14.11
C GLY A 230 -8.25 18.45 -14.89
N ALA A 231 -8.55 17.17 -15.10
CA ALA A 231 -9.78 16.73 -15.79
C ALA A 231 -11.04 17.20 -15.05
N THR A 232 -11.00 17.22 -13.71
CA THR A 232 -12.13 17.64 -12.89
C THR A 232 -12.33 19.15 -12.94
N ILE A 233 -11.25 19.94 -12.90
CA ILE A 233 -11.30 21.40 -13.04
C ILE A 233 -11.88 21.78 -14.41
N LEU A 234 -11.42 21.12 -15.48
CA LEU A 234 -11.90 21.38 -16.84
C LEU A 234 -13.39 21.04 -17.00
N LEU A 235 -13.85 19.90 -16.49
CA LEU A 235 -15.26 19.51 -16.57
C LEU A 235 -16.18 20.42 -15.75
N VAL A 236 -15.74 20.85 -14.56
CA VAL A 236 -16.50 21.79 -13.72
C VAL A 236 -16.55 23.18 -14.37
N SER A 237 -15.48 23.60 -15.05
CA SER A 237 -15.45 24.87 -15.79
C SER A 237 -16.25 24.82 -17.11
N GLY A 238 -16.43 23.63 -17.70
CA GLY A 238 -17.12 23.42 -18.98
C GLY A 238 -18.63 23.21 -18.89
N PHE A 239 -19.19 22.89 -17.73
CA PHE A 239 -20.63 22.69 -17.53
C PHE A 239 -21.26 23.79 -16.66
N PRO A 240 -21.70 24.92 -17.24
CA PRO A 240 -22.38 25.99 -16.50
C PRO A 240 -23.78 25.59 -15.97
N GLU A 241 -24.42 24.55 -16.50
CA GLU A 241 -25.81 24.15 -16.18
C GLU A 241 -25.98 23.29 -14.91
N HIS A 242 -24.95 22.60 -14.40
CA HIS A 242 -25.09 21.76 -13.21
C HIS A 242 -24.90 22.51 -11.87
N ARG A 243 -24.91 23.85 -11.90
CA ARG A 243 -24.84 24.71 -10.69
C ARG A 243 -25.99 24.52 -9.71
N HIS A 244 -27.07 23.85 -10.13
CA HIS A 244 -28.33 23.74 -9.37
C HIS A 244 -28.58 22.35 -8.75
N GLN A 245 -27.74 21.35 -9.00
CA GLN A 245 -27.99 19.95 -8.60
C GLN A 245 -27.20 19.45 -7.38
N CYS A 246 -26.43 20.30 -6.70
CA CYS A 246 -25.91 19.99 -5.35
C CYS A 246 -27.06 20.05 -4.31
N LEU A 247 -28.07 19.20 -4.45
CA LEU A 247 -29.16 19.06 -3.48
C LEU A 247 -28.78 17.94 -2.49
N PHE A 248 -28.02 18.31 -1.45
CA PHE A 248 -27.83 17.44 -0.29
C PHE A 248 -29.20 17.09 0.33
N PRO A 249 -29.41 15.85 0.83
CA PRO A 249 -30.55 15.57 1.69
C PRO A 249 -30.45 16.43 2.95
N ARG A 250 -31.59 17.00 3.37
CA ARG A 250 -31.72 17.90 4.52
C ARG A 250 -31.13 17.33 5.81
N SER A 251 -29.87 17.64 6.12
CA SER A 251 -29.36 17.62 7.49
C SER A 251 -28.36 18.74 7.72
N GLY A 252 -28.84 19.85 8.31
CA GLY A 252 -28.07 20.60 9.30
C GLY A 252 -27.35 21.90 8.93
N LEU A 253 -27.18 22.28 7.65
CA LEU A 253 -26.46 23.52 7.32
C LEU A 253 -27.43 24.71 7.07
N HIS A 254 -27.63 25.52 8.11
CA HIS A 254 -28.21 26.86 8.02
C HIS A 254 -27.24 27.82 7.31
N GLY A 255 -27.10 27.68 5.99
CA GLY A 255 -26.32 28.58 5.14
C GLY A 255 -27.06 28.90 3.84
N GLY A 256 -27.05 30.18 3.45
CA GLY A 256 -27.66 30.67 2.22
C GLY A 256 -27.15 29.98 0.94
N PRO A 257 -27.87 30.12 -0.18
CA PRO A 257 -27.58 29.40 -1.44
C PRO A 257 -26.15 29.62 -1.98
N ASP A 258 -25.56 30.81 -1.78
CA ASP A 258 -24.19 31.11 -2.23
C ASP A 258 -23.13 30.31 -1.46
N HIS A 259 -23.27 30.15 -0.14
CA HIS A 259 -22.33 29.33 0.65
C HIS A 259 -22.39 27.84 0.30
N ARG A 260 -23.56 27.34 -0.11
CA ARG A 260 -23.73 25.94 -0.53
C ARG A 260 -23.10 25.66 -1.90
N GLN A 261 -23.18 26.61 -2.84
CA GLN A 261 -22.49 26.49 -4.12
C GLN A 261 -20.96 26.57 -3.97
N GLN A 262 -20.48 27.42 -3.05
CA GLN A 262 -19.06 27.58 -2.78
C GLN A 262 -18.44 26.30 -2.18
N PHE A 263 -19.14 25.65 -1.25
CA PHE A 263 -18.73 24.36 -0.65
C PHE A 263 -18.63 23.24 -1.70
N CYS A 264 -19.60 23.16 -2.62
CA CYS A 264 -19.63 22.15 -3.69
C CYS A 264 -18.46 22.30 -4.69
N GLN A 265 -17.92 23.51 -4.86
CA GLN A 265 -16.74 23.78 -5.70
C GLN A 265 -15.41 23.71 -4.94
N SER A 266 -15.38 24.04 -3.65
CA SER A 266 -14.14 24.17 -2.87
C SER A 266 -13.66 22.87 -2.21
N GLU A 267 -14.57 22.00 -1.76
CA GLU A 267 -14.20 20.76 -1.06
C GLU A 267 -13.37 19.80 -1.94
N PRO A 268 -13.80 19.47 -3.17
CA PRO A 268 -13.08 18.49 -3.99
C PRO A 268 -11.73 19.02 -4.46
N THR A 269 -11.61 20.32 -4.71
CA THR A 269 -10.38 20.97 -5.19
C THR A 269 -9.37 21.17 -4.06
N ARG A 270 -9.83 21.57 -2.86
CA ARG A 270 -8.96 21.76 -1.68
C ARG A 270 -8.38 20.44 -1.18
N HIS A 271 -9.18 19.37 -1.10
CA HIS A 271 -8.68 18.08 -0.63
C HIS A 271 -7.76 17.38 -1.64
N ARG A 272 -8.03 17.52 -2.95
CA ARG A 272 -7.12 17.00 -3.99
C ARG A 272 -5.80 17.77 -4.04
N GLY A 273 -5.80 19.06 -3.71
CA GLY A 273 -4.56 19.83 -3.51
C GLY A 273 -3.68 19.27 -2.39
N VAL A 274 -4.28 18.77 -1.29
CA VAL A 274 -3.54 18.09 -0.21
C VAL A 274 -2.91 16.80 -0.71
N THR A 275 -3.63 16.01 -1.52
CA THR A 275 -3.09 14.77 -2.12
C THR A 275 -1.90 15.05 -3.03
N VAL A 276 -2.00 16.06 -3.90
CA VAL A 276 -0.88 16.49 -4.75
C VAL A 276 0.30 16.96 -3.88
N GLY A 277 0.04 17.69 -2.80
CA GLY A 277 1.06 18.09 -1.84
C GLY A 277 1.78 16.89 -1.19
N ILE A 278 1.03 15.87 -0.75
CA ILE A 278 1.60 14.63 -0.21
C ILE A 278 2.47 13.92 -1.25
N CYS A 279 2.03 13.86 -2.51
CA CYS A 279 2.79 13.26 -3.60
C CYS A 279 4.09 14.02 -3.89
N VAL A 280 4.06 15.36 -3.87
CA VAL A 280 5.23 16.21 -4.07
C VAL A 280 6.22 16.01 -2.92
N VAL A 281 5.75 15.98 -1.67
CA VAL A 281 6.62 15.71 -0.51
C VAL A 281 7.24 14.32 -0.61
N ALA A 282 6.46 13.30 -0.98
CA ALA A 282 6.97 11.95 -1.21
C ALA A 282 8.06 11.93 -2.29
N LEU A 283 7.82 12.59 -3.42
CA LEU A 283 8.76 12.67 -4.53
C LEU A 283 10.04 13.44 -4.17
N VAL A 284 9.91 14.55 -3.44
CA VAL A 284 11.06 15.36 -3.01
C VAL A 284 11.92 14.58 -2.02
N LEU A 285 11.29 13.89 -1.07
CA LEU A 285 11.99 12.99 -0.15
C LEU A 285 12.71 11.89 -0.93
N ASP A 286 12.02 11.22 -1.85
CA ASP A 286 12.59 10.14 -2.64
C ASP A 286 13.75 10.59 -3.53
N LEU A 287 13.64 11.74 -4.21
CA LEU A 287 14.73 12.33 -5.00
C LEU A 287 15.90 12.82 -4.14
N ALA A 288 15.64 13.26 -2.90
CA ALA A 288 16.70 13.56 -1.94
C ALA A 288 17.42 12.28 -1.50
N PHE A 289 16.72 11.14 -1.44
CA PHE A 289 17.29 9.83 -1.11
C PHE A 289 18.02 9.16 -2.27
N VAL A 290 17.60 9.37 -3.51
CA VAL A 290 18.36 8.93 -4.71
C VAL A 290 19.78 9.52 -4.73
N ARG A 291 20.01 10.65 -4.06
CA ARG A 291 21.35 11.25 -3.89
C ARG A 291 22.13 10.70 -2.69
N LEU A 292 21.50 9.90 -1.84
CA LEU A 292 22.15 9.23 -0.71
C LEU A 292 22.76 7.92 -1.21
N VAL A 293 24.09 7.94 -1.38
CA VAL A 293 25.07 6.86 -1.55
C VAL A 293 24.52 5.50 -2.03
N HIS A 294 24.99 5.10 -3.22
CA HIS A 294 24.87 3.74 -3.76
C HIS A 294 25.28 2.71 -2.70
N ASP A 295 24.32 1.90 -2.25
CA ASP A 295 24.54 0.89 -1.22
C ASP A 295 25.23 -0.33 -1.89
N ASN A 296 26.57 -0.38 -1.85
CA ASN A 296 27.37 -1.49 -2.40
C ASN A 296 27.39 -2.73 -1.49
N CYS A 297 26.57 -2.76 -0.44
CA CYS A 297 26.55 -3.84 0.55
C CYS A 297 25.65 -5.02 0.18
N GLU A 298 24.88 -4.93 -0.91
CA GLU A 298 24.21 -6.09 -1.49
C GLU A 298 25.28 -6.90 -2.23
N GLY A 299 25.98 -7.80 -1.53
CA GLY A 299 27.15 -8.59 -2.00
C GLY A 299 26.91 -9.53 -3.19
N TRP A 300 26.36 -9.03 -4.28
CA TRP A 300 26.31 -9.65 -5.59
C TRP A 300 27.43 -9.01 -6.40
N ALA A 301 28.62 -9.62 -6.36
CA ALA A 301 29.62 -9.30 -7.35
C ALA A 301 29.02 -9.63 -8.73
N ASP A 302 28.83 -8.61 -9.57
CA ASP A 302 28.55 -8.81 -10.97
C ASP A 302 29.81 -9.49 -11.56
N PRO A 303 29.71 -10.66 -12.22
CA PRO A 303 30.87 -11.27 -12.87
C PRO A 303 31.50 -10.36 -13.93
N ALA A 304 30.83 -9.28 -14.33
CA ALA A 304 31.40 -8.22 -15.18
C ALA A 304 32.37 -7.27 -14.44
N ASP A 305 32.33 -7.22 -13.10
CA ASP A 305 33.16 -6.37 -12.24
C ASP A 305 34.36 -7.12 -11.64
N ALA A 306 34.55 -8.41 -11.97
CA ALA A 306 35.71 -9.19 -11.56
C ALA A 306 36.96 -8.72 -12.32
N ASP A 307 37.89 -8.04 -11.63
CA ASP A 307 39.21 -7.76 -12.15
C ASP A 307 39.97 -9.08 -12.32
N PRO A 308 40.51 -9.41 -13.51
CA PRO A 308 41.34 -10.60 -13.70
C PRO A 308 42.57 -10.68 -12.78
N ALA A 309 42.91 -9.59 -12.06
CA ALA A 309 43.92 -9.60 -11.01
C ALA A 309 43.50 -10.35 -9.72
N ASP A 310 42.21 -10.48 -9.43
CA ASP A 310 41.71 -11.14 -8.20
C ASP A 310 41.74 -12.68 -8.30
N GLU A 311 41.81 -13.24 -9.52
CA GLU A 311 41.92 -14.68 -9.76
C GLU A 311 43.28 -15.25 -9.31
N VAL A 312 44.32 -14.40 -9.20
CA VAL A 312 45.67 -14.80 -8.80
C VAL A 312 45.84 -14.87 -7.27
N ALA A 313 44.89 -14.32 -6.50
CA ALA A 313 45.01 -14.18 -5.04
C ALA A 313 44.03 -15.05 -4.22
N ALA A 314 43.35 -16.02 -4.84
CA ALA A 314 42.52 -16.97 -4.09
C ALA A 314 43.40 -18.09 -3.46
N PRO A 315 43.49 -18.20 -2.12
CA PRO A 315 44.01 -19.42 -1.52
C PRO A 315 43.04 -20.56 -1.81
N VAL A 316 43.57 -21.62 -2.40
CA VAL A 316 42.92 -22.92 -2.61
C VAL A 316 42.31 -23.41 -1.30
N ALA A 317 40.99 -23.30 -1.17
CA ALA A 317 40.24 -24.00 -0.13
C ALA A 317 39.96 -25.42 -0.62
N THR A 318 40.92 -26.28 -0.34
CA THR A 318 40.88 -27.74 -0.42
C THR A 318 39.59 -28.27 0.20
N GLY A 319 38.94 -29.20 -0.51
CA GLY A 319 37.80 -29.94 0.01
C GLY A 319 38.13 -30.73 1.27
N ALA A 320 37.12 -30.86 2.12
CA ALA A 320 36.97 -31.99 3.02
C ALA A 320 35.48 -32.16 3.30
N GLU A 321 34.98 -33.33 2.95
CA GLU A 321 33.75 -33.90 3.50
C GLU A 321 33.74 -33.81 5.02
N LEU A 322 32.55 -33.85 5.63
CA LEU A 322 32.29 -34.78 6.73
C LEU A 322 30.77 -34.99 6.88
N GLN A 323 30.46 -36.28 6.91
CA GLN A 323 29.26 -37.04 7.30
C GLN A 323 28.26 -36.37 8.24
#